data_AF-A0A915LT01-F1
#
_entry.id   AF-A0A915LT01-F1
#
_cell.length_a   1.000
_cell.length_b   1.000
_cell.length_c   1.000
_cell.angle_alpha   90.00
_cell.angle_beta   90.00
_cell.angle_gamma   90.00
#
_symmetry.space_group_name_H-M   'P 1'
#
loop_
_entity.id
_entity.type
_entity.pdbx_description
1 polymer ?
#
loop_
_entity_poly.entity_id
_entity_poly.type
_entity_poly.pdbx_seq_one_letter_code
_entity_poly.pdbx_strand_id
1 'polypeptide(L)'
;MANSNCYKIMFVIGAVDMLAILCSGYVTGYLGYFGYVFCSTPKFIYFSGAYGFFCWSTESTIEGILAINRCVEIWSTEYAMKLFGGWN
;
A
#
# COMPACT_ATOMS: atom_id res chain seq x y z
N MET A 1 -0.78 19.33 -16.97
CA MET A 1 0.36 18.83 -16.18
C MET A 1 -0.19 18.47 -14.81
N ALA A 2 -0.06 17.20 -14.43
CA ALA A 2 -0.34 16.63 -13.11
C ALA A 2 -1.64 17.09 -12.42
N ASN A 3 -2.71 16.30 -12.59
CA ASN A 3 -3.80 16.27 -11.62
C ASN A 3 -3.19 15.96 -10.24
N SER A 4 -3.01 16.98 -9.38
CA SER A 4 -2.36 16.87 -8.06
C SER A 4 -2.92 15.76 -7.18
N ASN A 5 -4.16 15.32 -7.44
CA ASN A 5 -4.82 14.24 -6.72
C ASN A 5 -4.29 12.84 -7.12
N CYS A 6 -3.98 12.61 -8.40
CA CYS A 6 -3.44 11.32 -8.87
C CYS A 6 -2.00 11.11 -8.36
N TYR A 7 -1.22 12.19 -8.33
CA TYR A 7 0.14 12.17 -7.77
C TYR A 7 0.14 11.88 -6.26
N LYS A 8 -0.84 12.40 -5.50
CA LYS A 8 -1.01 12.08 -4.08
C LYS A 8 -1.26 10.58 -3.86
N ILE A 9 -2.14 9.96 -4.67
CA ILE A 9 -2.42 8.53 -4.56
C ILE A 9 -1.16 7.71 -4.88
N MET A 10 -0.46 8.03 -5.97
CA MET A 10 0.79 7.35 -6.34
C MET A 10 1.89 7.50 -5.29
N PHE A 11 2.00 8.66 -4.64
CA PHE A 11 2.96 8.89 -3.56
C PHE A 11 2.64 8.03 -2.32
N VAL A 12 1.36 7.91 -1.96
CA VAL A 12 0.94 7.06 -0.83
C VAL A 12 1.20 5.58 -1.14
N ILE A 13 0.91 5.10 -2.35
CA ILE A 13 1.23 3.73 -2.76
C ILE A 13 2.74 3.47 -2.62
N GLY A 14 3.58 4.35 -3.18
CA GLY A 14 5.03 4.19 -3.10
C GLY A 14 5.56 4.18 -1.66
N ALA A 15 4.96 4.96 -0.75
CA ALA A 15 5.33 4.93 0.67
C ALA A 15 4.94 3.60 1.34
N VAL A 16 3.76 3.07 1.04
CA VAL A 16 3.29 1.76 1.54
C VAL A 16 4.17 0.63 1.03
N ASP A 17 4.59 0.70 -0.24
CA ASP A 17 5.41 -0.31 -0.89
C ASP A 17 6.83 -0.37 -0.27
N MET A 18 7.43 0.78 0.04
CA MET A 18 8.69 0.84 0.80
C MET A 18 8.56 0.20 2.19
N LEU A 19 7.43 0.41 2.87
CA LEU A 19 7.14 -0.22 4.17
C LEU A 19 6.91 -1.73 4.04
N ALA A 20 6.28 -2.18 2.96
CA ALA A 20 6.06 -3.58 2.66
C ALA A 20 7.39 -4.30 2.40
N ILE A 21 8.31 -3.71 1.64
CA ILE A 21 9.65 -4.27 1.37
C ILE A 21 10.48 -4.36 2.66
N LEU A 22 10.39 -3.36 3.56
CA LEU A 22 11.09 -3.42 4.85
C LEU A 22 10.63 -4.62 5.67
N CYS A 23 9.34 -4.96 5.69
CA CYS A 23 8.89 -6.16 6.38
C CYS A 23 9.23 -7.45 5.62
N SER A 24 8.92 -7.48 4.33
CA SER A 24 9.04 -8.69 3.51
C SER A 24 10.49 -9.10 3.27
N GLY A 25 11.39 -8.13 3.14
CA GLY A 25 12.82 -8.35 2.93
C GLY A 25 13.62 -8.38 4.23
N TYR A 26 13.50 -7.32 5.05
CA TYR A 26 14.38 -7.16 6.22
C TYR A 26 13.97 -8.10 7.35
N VAL A 27 12.68 -8.16 7.68
CA VAL A 27 12.18 -9.01 8.77
C VAL A 27 12.28 -10.47 8.35
N THR A 28 11.75 -10.86 7.19
CA THR A 28 11.86 -12.25 6.71
C THR A 28 13.31 -12.70 6.55
N GLY A 29 14.18 -11.84 6.03
CA GLY A 29 15.61 -12.13 5.89
C GLY A 29 16.31 -12.34 7.24
N TYR A 30 15.98 -11.53 8.24
CA TYR A 30 16.47 -11.70 9.60
C TYR A 30 16.01 -13.01 10.23
N LEU A 31 14.71 -13.35 10.13
CA LEU A 31 14.20 -14.63 10.63
C LEU A 31 14.81 -15.83 9.91
N GLY A 32 15.00 -15.72 8.59
CA GLY A 32 15.60 -16.77 7.76
C GLY A 32 17.07 -17.00 8.09
N TYR A 33 17.84 -15.94 8.33
CA TYR A 33 19.25 -16.05 8.70
C TYR A 33 19.46 -16.78 10.04
N PHE A 34 18.61 -16.47 11.02
CA PHE A 34 18.67 -17.10 12.34
C PHE A 34 17.87 -18.42 12.44
N GLY A 35 17.12 -18.81 11.41
CA GLY A 35 16.30 -20.02 11.41
C GLY A 35 15.16 -19.99 12.43
N TYR A 36 14.66 -18.80 12.80
CA TYR A 36 13.58 -18.67 13.79
C TYR A 36 12.28 -19.26 13.25
N VAL A 37 11.84 -20.36 13.85
CA VAL A 37 10.55 -21.01 13.59
C VAL A 37 9.46 -20.46 14.52
N PHE A 38 8.19 -20.66 14.14
CA PHE A 38 7.01 -20.24 14.91
C PHE A 38 7.06 -20.63 16.39
N CYS A 39 7.71 -21.75 16.72
CA CYS A 39 7.85 -22.26 18.08
C CYS A 39 8.86 -21.50 18.96
N SER A 40 9.82 -20.75 18.40
CA SER A 40 10.84 -20.03 19.21
C SER A 40 10.36 -18.65 19.66
N THR A 41 9.68 -17.91 18.78
CA THR A 41 9.16 -16.56 19.08
C THR A 41 7.82 -16.32 18.38
N PRO A 42 6.72 -16.91 18.90
CA PRO A 42 5.41 -16.88 18.24
C PRO A 42 4.85 -15.46 18.11
N LYS A 43 5.08 -14.60 19.11
CA LYS A 43 4.62 -13.19 19.09
C LYS A 43 5.26 -12.40 17.95
N PHE A 44 6.56 -12.54 17.75
CA PHE A 44 7.31 -11.77 16.75
C PHE A 44 6.87 -12.13 15.32
N ILE A 45 6.72 -13.43 15.05
CA ILE A 45 6.28 -13.94 13.74
C ILE A 45 4.81 -13.57 13.47
N TYR A 46 3.95 -13.61 14.48
CA TYR A 46 2.56 -13.20 14.34
C TYR A 46 2.44 -11.70 14.00
N PHE A 47 3.18 -10.84 14.70
CA PHE A 47 3.18 -9.40 14.40
C PHE A 47 3.76 -9.08 13.02
N SER A 48 4.85 -9.74 12.61
CA SER A 48 5.44 -9.51 11.28
C SER A 48 4.52 -9.98 10.15
N GLY A 49 3.89 -11.14 10.30
CA GLY A 49 2.91 -11.65 9.35
C GLY A 49 1.67 -10.76 9.24
N ALA A 50 1.13 -10.31 10.39
CA ALA A 50 -0.01 -9.40 10.41
C ALA A 50 0.31 -8.05 9.75
N TYR A 51 1.52 -7.52 9.98
CA TYR A 51 1.97 -6.28 9.35
C TYR A 51 2.12 -6.42 7.83
N GLY A 52 2.70 -7.53 7.36
CA GLY A 52 2.80 -7.83 5.93
C GLY A 52 1.43 -7.92 5.27
N PHE A 53 0.48 -8.62 5.90
CA PHE A 53 -0.89 -8.74 5.40
C PHE A 53 -1.63 -7.39 5.38
N PHE A 54 -1.41 -6.54 6.39
CA PHE A 54 -1.98 -5.20 6.45
C PHE A 54 -1.46 -4.30 5.32
N CYS A 55 -0.14 -4.32 5.07
CA CYS A 55 0.46 -3.55 3.97
C CYS A 55 -0.09 -4.01 2.62
N TRP A 56 -0.13 -5.33 2.36
CA TRP A 56 -0.69 -5.87 1.12
C TRP A 56 -2.14 -5.44 0.92
N SER A 57 -2.98 -5.65 1.94
CA SER A 57 -4.41 -5.31 1.85
C SER A 57 -4.64 -3.81 1.59
N THR A 58 -3.80 -2.97 2.18
CA THR A 58 -3.85 -1.51 1.97
C THR A 58 -3.42 -1.15 0.55
N GLU A 59 -2.34 -1.74 0.06
CA GLU A 59 -1.80 -1.49 -1.28
C GLU A 59 -2.82 -1.85 -2.38
N SER A 60 -3.37 -3.07 -2.34
CA SER A 60 -4.38 -3.51 -3.31
C SER A 60 -5.65 -2.65 -3.28
N THR A 61 -6.03 -2.11 -2.11
CA THR A 61 -7.18 -1.21 -2.00
C THR A 61 -6.89 0.13 -2.69
N ILE A 62 -5.69 0.71 -2.49
CA ILE A 62 -5.32 2.01 -3.07
C ILE A 62 -5.09 1.89 -4.58
N GLU A 63 -4.53 0.78 -5.06
CA GLU A 63 -4.44 0.48 -6.49
C GLU A 63 -5.83 0.38 -7.14
N GLY A 64 -6.81 -0.24 -6.45
CA GLY A 64 -8.20 -0.26 -6.89
C GLY A 64 -8.79 1.14 -7.02
N ILE A 65 -8.54 2.01 -6.04
CA ILE A 65 -8.95 3.43 -6.07
C ILE A 65 -8.28 4.17 -7.24
N LEU A 66 -7.00 3.89 -7.50
CA LEU A 66 -6.27 4.48 -8.63
C LEU A 66 -6.83 4.02 -9.98
N ALA A 67 -7.18 2.74 -10.13
CA ALA A 67 -7.80 2.20 -11.33
C ALA A 67 -9.16 2.86 -11.60
N ILE A 68 -9.99 3.03 -10.56
CA ILE A 68 -11.26 3.75 -10.66
C ILE A 68 -11.00 5.21 -11.07
N ASN A 69 -10.02 5.88 -10.46
CA ASN A 69 -9.66 7.25 -10.79
C ASN A 69 -9.28 7.39 -12.28
N ARG A 70 -8.56 6.41 -12.85
CA ARG A 70 -8.26 6.38 -14.29
C ARG A 70 -9.48 6.13 -15.17
N CYS A 71 -10.37 5.21 -14.78
CA CYS A 71 -11.61 4.96 -15.52
C CYS A 71 -12.51 6.20 -15.55
N VAL A 72 -12.63 6.92 -14.42
CA VAL A 72 -13.44 8.15 -14.32
C VAL A 72 -12.81 9.29 -15.13
N GLU A 73 -11.48 9.44 -15.09
CA GLU A 73 -10.73 10.43 -15.88
C GLU A 73 -10.96 10.25 -17.39
N ILE A 74 -11.08 9.00 -17.87
CA ILE A 74 -11.40 8.66 -19.27
C ILE A 74 -12.87 8.98 -19.62
N TRP A 75 -13.81 8.75 -18.69
CA TRP A 75 -15.24 8.91 -18.97
C TRP A 75 -15.71 10.36 -18.88
N SER A 76 -15.22 11.14 -17.91
CA SER A 76 -15.41 12.59 -17.85
C SER A 76 -14.55 13.22 -16.75
N THR A 77 -13.71 14.19 -17.13
CA THR A 77 -12.77 14.88 -16.25
C THR A 77 -13.46 15.71 -15.15
N GLU A 78 -14.71 16.14 -15.33
CA GLU A 78 -15.48 16.91 -14.33
C GLU A 78 -15.89 16.07 -13.12
N TYR A 79 -16.23 14.79 -13.30
CA TYR A 79 -16.60 13.92 -12.18
C TYR A 79 -15.39 13.56 -11.32
N ALA A 80 -14.21 13.39 -11.94
CA ALA A 80 -12.96 13.19 -11.20
C ALA A 80 -12.64 14.38 -10.28
N MET A 81 -12.91 15.61 -10.74
CA MET A 81 -12.74 16.81 -9.91
C MET A 81 -13.80 16.95 -8.81
N LYS A 82 -15.04 16.50 -9.01
CA LYS A 82 -16.06 16.52 -7.93
C LYS A 82 -15.89 15.43 -6.87
N LEU A 83 -15.34 14.27 -7.23
CA LEU A 83 -15.13 13.14 -6.31
C LEU A 83 -13.80 13.24 -5.55
N PHE A 84 -12.75 13.77 -6.18
CA PHE A 84 -11.40 13.84 -5.61
C PHE A 84 -10.84 15.26 -5.46
N GLY A 85 -11.53 16.28 -5.98
CA GLY A 85 -11.27 17.67 -5.63
C GLY A 85 -11.93 17.96 -4.29
N GLY A 86 -11.12 18.03 -3.23
CA GLY A 86 -11.60 18.44 -1.92
C GLY A 86 -12.37 19.76 -2.00
N TRP A 87 -13.47 19.83 -1.24
CA TRP A 87 -14.38 20.97 -1.17
C TRP A 87 -13.63 22.28 -0.92
N ASN A 88 -13.69 23.21 -1.88
CA ASN A 88 -13.51 24.66 -1.67
C ASN A 88 -14.70 25.36 -2.30
#